data_AF-A0A3E0PFK3-F1
#
_entry.id   AF-A0A3E0PFK3-F1
#
_cell.length_a   1.000
_cell.length_b   1.000
_cell.length_c   1.000
_cell.angle_alpha   90.00
_cell.angle_beta   90.00
_cell.angle_gamma   90.00
#
_symmetry.space_group_name_H-M   'P 1'
#
loop_
_entity.id
_entity.type
_entity.pdbx_description
1 polymer ?
#
loop_
_entity_poly.entity_id
_entity_poly.type
_entity_poly.pdbx_seq_one_letter_code
_entity_poly.pdbx_strand_id
1 'polypeptide(L)'
;MAKGKKDTGRDPSNKELREAERISNLDRDIQRDHPSAVRADPLKLKHINTYGEIPDFYIDRPFTCRNCGKREIWKAADQKWYYEEAKGHIDAIAVECHDCRIARKNP
;
A
#
# COMPACT_ATOMS: atom_id res chain seq x y z
N MET A 1 8.56 -13.12 24.03
CA MET A 1 8.69 -13.17 22.55
C MET A 1 8.72 -11.74 22.06
N ALA A 2 9.88 -11.26 21.58
CA ALA A 2 9.96 -9.91 21.00
C ALA A 2 9.06 -9.90 19.75
N LYS A 3 7.96 -9.14 19.79
CA LYS A 3 7.16 -8.84 18.60
C LYS A 3 8.13 -8.22 17.60
N GLY A 4 8.50 -8.96 16.55
CA GLY A 4 9.33 -8.42 15.46
C GLY A 4 8.73 -7.08 15.05
N LYS A 5 9.57 -6.04 14.92
CA LYS A 5 9.10 -4.72 14.48
C LYS A 5 8.28 -4.93 13.21
N LYS A 6 6.98 -4.64 13.27
CA LYS A 6 6.10 -4.72 12.10
C LYS A 6 6.70 -3.78 11.06
N ASP A 7 6.99 -4.29 9.88
CA ASP A 7 7.39 -3.46 8.76
C ASP A 7 6.20 -2.60 8.37
N THR A 8 6.32 -1.29 8.60
CA THR A 8 5.24 -0.30 8.38
C THR A 8 5.44 0.49 7.08
N GLY A 9 6.56 0.29 6.36
CA GLY A 9 6.88 1.08 5.17
C GLY A 9 7.17 2.57 5.40
N ARG A 10 7.23 3.05 6.65
CA ARG A 10 7.44 4.47 7.00
C ARG A 10 8.87 4.95 6.80
N ASP A 11 9.84 4.08 7.07
CA ASP A 11 11.27 4.41 6.97
C ASP A 11 11.98 3.32 6.15
N PRO A 12 11.62 3.16 4.87
CA PRO A 12 12.18 2.11 4.03
C PRO A 12 13.62 2.45 3.67
N SER A 13 14.47 1.43 3.59
CA SER A 13 15.79 1.54 2.97
C SER A 13 15.66 1.82 1.47
N ASN A 14 16.72 2.37 0.87
CA ASN A 14 16.80 2.56 -0.58
C ASN A 14 16.63 1.24 -1.35
N LYS A 15 17.03 0.11 -0.76
CA LYS A 15 16.85 -1.21 -1.38
C LYS A 15 15.37 -1.59 -1.45
N GLU A 16 14.62 -1.37 -0.37
CA GLU A 16 13.18 -1.65 -0.32
C GLU A 16 12.40 -0.74 -1.27
N LEU A 17 12.76 0.55 -1.34
CA LEU A 17 12.15 1.48 -2.30
C LEU A 17 12.36 1.03 -3.74
N ARG A 18 13.60 0.69 -4.13
CA ARG A 18 13.92 0.21 -5.48
C ARG A 18 13.20 -1.08 -5.82
N GLU A 19 13.07 -1.98 -4.85
CA GLU A 19 12.36 -3.24 -5.04
C GLU A 19 10.86 -3.00 -5.24
N ALA A 20 10.24 -2.16 -4.41
CA ALA A 20 8.83 -1.81 -4.56
C ALA A 20 8.55 -1.10 -5.89
N GLU A 21 9.46 -0.22 -6.35
CA GLU A 21 9.41 0.39 -7.69
C GLU A 21 9.51 -0.65 -8.80
N ARG A 22 10.47 -1.57 -8.69
CA ARG A 22 10.67 -2.64 -9.67
C ARG A 22 9.41 -3.48 -9.78
N ILE A 23 8.92 -4.03 -8.68
CA ILE A 23 7.75 -4.91 -8.66
C ILE A 23 6.49 -4.21 -9.17
N SER A 24 6.27 -2.94 -8.82
CA SER A 24 5.11 -2.18 -9.30
C SER A 24 5.06 -2.00 -10.82
N ASN A 25 6.20 -2.12 -11.52
CA ASN A 25 6.31 -1.97 -12.97
C ASN A 25 6.42 -3.31 -13.73
N LEU A 26 6.35 -4.45 -13.03
CA LEU A 26 6.41 -5.77 -13.67
C LEU A 26 5.01 -6.28 -14.03
N ASP A 27 4.97 -7.36 -14.81
CA ASP A 27 3.74 -8.04 -15.17
C ASP A 27 2.96 -8.55 -13.95
N ARG A 28 1.63 -8.63 -14.07
CA ARG A 28 0.71 -9.07 -13.01
C ARG A 28 1.06 -10.45 -12.44
N ASP A 29 1.49 -11.40 -13.27
CA ASP A 29 1.86 -12.72 -12.79
C ASP A 29 3.08 -12.67 -11.87
N ILE A 30 4.07 -11.83 -12.21
CA ILE A 30 5.26 -11.61 -11.38
C ILE A 30 4.89 -10.88 -10.08
N GLN A 31 4.00 -9.90 -10.17
CA GLN A 31 3.51 -9.18 -8.99
C GLN A 31 2.79 -10.12 -8.02
N ARG A 32 1.96 -11.02 -8.53
CA ARG A 32 1.19 -12.00 -7.74
C ARG A 32 2.11 -12.93 -6.94
N ASP A 33 3.21 -13.36 -7.56
CA ASP A 33 4.10 -14.35 -6.98
C ASP A 33 5.20 -13.71 -6.11
N HIS A 34 5.20 -12.38 -5.98
CA HIS A 34 6.16 -11.65 -5.15
C HIS A 34 5.87 -11.81 -3.64
N PRO A 35 6.89 -11.89 -2.76
CA PRO A 35 6.68 -12.03 -1.30
C PRO A 35 5.89 -10.89 -0.62
N SER A 36 5.83 -9.71 -1.23
CA SER A 36 5.00 -8.60 -0.72
C SER A 36 3.51 -8.73 -1.11
N ALA A 37 3.16 -9.69 -1.97
CA ALA A 37 1.80 -9.80 -2.48
C ALA A 37 0.85 -10.29 -1.38
N VAL A 38 -0.28 -9.60 -1.22
CA VAL A 38 -1.33 -9.97 -0.27
C VAL A 38 -2.62 -10.16 -1.03
N ARG A 39 -3.22 -11.36 -0.95
CA ARG A 39 -4.48 -11.67 -1.63
C ARG A 39 -5.62 -10.78 -1.17
N ALA A 40 -6.41 -10.29 -2.12
CA ALA A 40 -7.64 -9.59 -1.85
C ALA A 40 -8.73 -10.58 -1.39
N ASP A 41 -9.73 -10.07 -0.66
CA ASP A 41 -10.96 -10.78 -0.33
C ASP A 41 -12.11 -10.21 -1.18
N PRO A 42 -12.54 -10.91 -2.26
CA PRO A 42 -13.60 -10.43 -3.14
C PRO A 42 -14.93 -10.17 -2.40
N LEU A 43 -15.21 -10.89 -1.31
CA LEU A 43 -16.45 -10.70 -0.56
C LEU A 43 -16.45 -9.35 0.18
N LYS A 44 -15.29 -8.91 0.65
CA LYS A 44 -15.14 -7.61 1.31
C LYS A 44 -15.17 -6.44 0.33
N LEU A 45 -14.85 -6.70 -0.94
CA LEU A 45 -14.86 -5.70 -2.01
C LEU A 45 -16.22 -5.53 -2.71
N LYS A 46 -17.26 -6.29 -2.35
CA LYS A 46 -18.62 -6.17 -2.90
C LYS A 46 -19.24 -4.77 -2.84
N HIS A 47 -18.77 -3.93 -1.93
CA HIS A 47 -19.22 -2.54 -1.79
C HIS A 47 -18.69 -1.63 -2.91
N ILE A 48 -17.67 -2.07 -3.65
CA ILE A 48 -17.04 -1.31 -4.73
C ILE A 48 -17.81 -1.59 -6.01
N ASN A 49 -18.58 -0.60 -6.46
CA ASN A 49 -19.26 -0.63 -7.74
C ASN A 49 -18.44 0.15 -8.77
N THR A 50 -17.52 -0.54 -9.44
CA THR A 50 -16.65 0.05 -10.47
C THR A 50 -16.84 -0.66 -11.81
N TYR A 51 -16.68 0.07 -12.90
CA TYR A 51 -16.57 -0.51 -14.25
C TYR A 51 -15.16 -1.09 -14.51
N GLY A 52 -14.19 -0.81 -13.63
CA GLY A 52 -12.82 -1.32 -13.72
C GLY A 52 -12.62 -2.69 -13.06
N GLU A 53 -11.38 -3.14 -13.07
CA GLU A 53 -11.01 -4.41 -12.43
C GLU A 53 -10.93 -4.27 -10.90
N ILE A 54 -11.50 -5.25 -10.21
CA ILE A 54 -11.28 -5.43 -8.77
C ILE A 54 -9.95 -6.18 -8.60
N PRO A 55 -9.03 -5.71 -7.74
CA PRO A 55 -7.72 -6.34 -7.59
C PRO A 55 -7.84 -7.74 -6.97
N ASP A 56 -7.09 -8.70 -7.52
CA ASP A 56 -6.96 -10.05 -6.95
C ASP A 56 -5.96 -10.10 -5.78
N PHE A 57 -5.03 -9.15 -5.76
CA PHE A 57 -4.00 -9.00 -4.73
C PHE A 57 -3.50 -7.55 -4.67
N TYR A 58 -2.83 -7.22 -3.58
CA TYR A 58 -2.14 -5.95 -3.34
C TYR A 58 -0.63 -6.20 -3.29
N ILE A 59 0.17 -5.21 -3.67
CA ILE A 59 1.64 -5.25 -3.60
C ILE A 59 2.16 -4.00 -2.92
N ASP A 60 3.39 -4.04 -2.40
CA ASP A 60 4.03 -2.86 -1.84
C ASP A 60 4.20 -1.77 -2.91
N ARG A 61 3.60 -0.60 -2.67
CA ARG A 61 3.64 0.53 -3.61
C ARG A 61 4.44 1.69 -3.03
N PRO A 62 5.56 2.09 -3.63
CA PRO A 62 6.30 3.26 -3.17
C PRO A 62 5.52 4.53 -3.52
N PHE A 63 5.60 5.55 -2.66
CA PHE A 63 5.04 6.86 -2.94
C PHE A 63 5.91 7.97 -2.36
N THR A 64 5.76 9.17 -2.91
CA THR A 64 6.42 10.38 -2.43
C THR A 64 5.39 11.25 -1.74
N CYS A 65 5.65 11.63 -0.49
CA CYS A 65 4.80 12.54 0.25
C CYS A 65 4.74 13.90 -0.44
N ARG A 66 3.53 14.34 -0.80
CA ARG A 66 3.32 15.62 -1.47
C ARG A 66 3.67 16.85 -0.63
N ASN A 67 3.74 16.72 0.70
CA ASN A 67 4.00 17.83 1.61
C ASN A 67 5.51 18.01 1.90
N CYS A 68 6.21 16.92 2.21
CA CYS A 68 7.61 16.97 2.67
C CYS A 68 8.62 16.28 1.74
N GLY A 69 8.15 15.62 0.67
CA GLY A 69 9.02 14.89 -0.26
C GLY A 69 9.59 13.56 0.26
N LYS A 70 9.33 13.19 1.53
CA LYS A 70 9.74 11.89 2.08
C LYS A 70 9.13 10.75 1.25
N ARG A 71 9.93 9.72 0.99
CA ARG A 71 9.49 8.50 0.31
C ARG A 71 9.13 7.43 1.33
N GLU A 72 7.95 6.85 1.19
CA GLU A 72 7.46 5.75 2.00
C GLU A 72 6.92 4.65 1.08
N ILE A 73 6.62 3.48 1.65
CA ILE A 73 5.97 2.38 0.95
C ILE A 73 4.59 2.20 1.55
N TRP A 74 3.55 2.29 0.70
CA TRP A 74 2.23 1.85 1.07
C TRP A 74 2.19 0.33 1.02
N LYS A 75 2.26 -0.30 2.18
CA LYS A 75 2.34 -1.75 2.30
C LYS A 75 1.08 -2.43 1.78
N ALA A 76 1.24 -3.60 1.17
CA ALA A 76 0.12 -4.40 0.67
C ALA A 76 -0.93 -4.70 1.77
N ALA A 77 -0.47 -4.92 3.01
CA ALA A 77 -1.36 -5.13 4.16
C ALA A 77 -2.18 -3.88 4.51
N ASP A 78 -1.58 -2.69 4.43
CA ASP A 78 -2.27 -1.42 4.69
C ASP A 78 -3.26 -1.07 3.57
N GLN A 79 -2.91 -1.39 2.32
CA GLN A 79 -3.83 -1.32 1.18
C GLN A 79 -5.03 -2.22 1.39
N LYS A 80 -4.80 -3.49 1.74
CA LYS A 80 -5.88 -4.45 2.03
C LYS A 80 -6.83 -3.91 3.09
N TRP A 81 -6.30 -3.46 4.23
CA TRP A 81 -7.13 -2.86 5.28
C TRP A 81 -7.92 -1.64 4.78
N TYR A 82 -7.27 -0.74 4.02
CA TYR A 82 -7.91 0.48 3.53
C TYR A 82 -9.10 0.19 2.60
N TYR A 83 -8.91 -0.69 1.61
CA TYR A 83 -9.98 -1.01 0.66
C TYR A 83 -11.02 -1.94 1.27
N GLU A 84 -10.63 -2.94 2.04
CA GLU A 84 -11.55 -3.98 2.49
C GLU A 84 -12.24 -3.66 3.81
N GLU A 85 -11.57 -3.02 4.76
CA GLU A 85 -12.12 -2.74 6.10
C GLU A 85 -12.59 -1.29 6.21
N ALA A 86 -11.73 -0.35 5.83
CA ALA A 86 -12.07 1.07 5.87
C ALA A 86 -12.98 1.52 4.72
N LYS A 87 -13.26 0.61 3.76
CA LYS A 87 -14.14 0.84 2.60
C LYS A 87 -13.73 2.05 1.76
N GLY A 88 -12.42 2.27 1.65
CA GLY A 88 -11.86 3.35 0.85
C GLY A 88 -12.14 3.14 -0.65
N HIS A 89 -12.13 4.24 -1.40
CA HIS A 89 -12.33 4.21 -2.85
C HIS A 89 -11.20 3.43 -3.54
N ILE A 90 -11.51 2.56 -4.51
CA ILE A 90 -10.53 1.64 -5.12
C ILE A 90 -9.39 2.36 -5.84
N ASP A 91 -9.68 3.51 -6.46
CA ASP A 91 -8.68 4.34 -7.16
C ASP A 91 -7.84 5.21 -6.22
N ALA A 92 -8.08 5.17 -4.91
CA ALA A 92 -7.30 5.98 -3.97
C ALA A 92 -5.86 5.45 -3.85
N ILE A 93 -4.90 6.38 -3.77
CA ILE A 93 -3.48 6.09 -3.58
C ILE A 93 -2.93 6.82 -2.35
N ALA A 94 -1.85 6.29 -1.77
CA ALA A 94 -1.11 7.00 -0.72
C ALA A 94 -0.33 8.20 -1.31
N VAL A 95 -0.57 9.40 -0.78
CA VAL A 95 0.06 10.66 -1.23
C VAL A 95 0.70 11.46 -0.09
N GLU A 96 0.54 11.01 1.15
CA GLU A 96 0.98 11.73 2.34
C GLU A 96 1.61 10.75 3.34
N CYS A 97 2.83 11.05 3.79
CA CYS A 97 3.55 10.20 4.74
C CYS A 97 2.82 10.12 6.08
N HIS A 98 3.19 9.14 6.90
CA HIS A 98 2.61 9.01 8.24
C HIS A 98 2.79 10.28 9.09
N ASP A 99 4.00 10.86 9.08
CA ASP A 99 4.36 12.01 9.90
C ASP A 99 3.53 13.26 9.53
N CYS A 100 3.40 13.55 8.23
CA CYS A 100 2.56 14.66 7.76
C CYS A 100 1.07 14.43 8.05
N ARG A 101 0.58 13.19 7.92
CA ARG A 101 -0.82 12.86 8.28
C ARG A 101 -1.10 13.08 9.77
N ILE A 102 -0.14 12.79 10.65
CA ILE A 102 -0.29 13.05 12.09
C ILE A 102 -0.25 14.55 12.38
N ALA A 103 0.75 15.27 11.85
CA ALA A 103 0.87 16.71 12.05
C ALA A 103 -0.38 17.47 11.60
N ARG A 104 -1.03 17.04 10.52
CA ARG A 104 -2.29 17.62 10.04
C ARG A 104 -3.49 17.33 10.95
N LYS A 105 -3.51 16.19 11.63
CA LYS A 105 -4.61 15.80 12.54
C LYS A 105 -4.51 16.47 13.90
N ASN A 106 -3.29 16.75 14.35
CA ASN A 106 -2.97 17.38 15.62
C ASN A 106 -2.19 18.68 15.36
N PRO A 107 -2.88 19.78 14.99
CA PRO A 107 -2.24 21.07 14.75
C PRO A 107 -1.64 21.68 16.02
#